data_AF-A0A847VDA1-F1
#
_entry.id   AF-A0A847VDA1-F1
#
_cell.length_a   1.000
_cell.length_b   1.000
_cell.length_c   1.000
_cell.angle_alpha   90.00
_cell.angle_beta   90.00
_cell.angle_gamma   90.00
#
_symmetry.space_group_name_H-M   'P 1'
#
loop_
_entity.id
_entity.type
_entity.pdbx_description
1 polymer ?
#
loop_
_entity_poly.entity_id
_entity_poly.type
_entity_poly.pdbx_seq_one_letter_code
_entity_poly.pdbx_strand_id
1 'polypeptide(L)'
;MKRITGIIITLALLLLIPQKMDDLLPPEHVNKQEDYSNKQESEWYVMGIQDTSEILQVKTSVSSTNWWEYPSNIYTTERDGDDLLVLVNKQFKLPSTYAPSDLVKASKSGIRRGESYQLRSILIPDLTAMINDAKSSGIDLSIVSAYRSYQTQVNTYKYWLGKNNNNIALVDTFSARAGHS
;
A
#
# COMPACT_ATOMS: atom_id res chain seq x y z
N MET A 1 68.92 9.96 -46.88
CA MET A 1 69.08 8.53 -46.52
C MET A 1 67.84 8.07 -45.77
N LYS A 2 67.17 7.03 -46.30
CA LYS A 2 66.24 6.06 -45.65
C LYS A 2 64.98 6.63 -44.93
N ARG A 3 63.78 6.07 -44.99
CA ARG A 3 62.99 5.14 -45.84
C ARG A 3 61.56 5.19 -45.25
N ILE A 4 60.52 5.10 -46.08
CA ILE A 4 59.09 5.11 -45.72
C ILE A 4 58.65 3.72 -45.19
N THR A 5 57.90 3.63 -44.08
CA THR A 5 56.83 2.63 -43.85
C THR A 5 55.95 3.05 -42.65
N GLY A 6 54.61 2.98 -42.80
CA GLY A 6 53.65 3.62 -41.90
C GLY A 6 53.05 2.77 -40.77
N ILE A 7 52.23 3.44 -39.96
CA ILE A 7 50.96 3.03 -39.32
C ILE A 7 50.39 4.32 -38.67
N ILE A 8 49.17 4.70 -39.05
CA ILE A 8 48.37 5.73 -38.39
C ILE A 8 47.67 5.04 -37.22
N ILE A 9 47.99 5.43 -35.98
CA ILE A 9 47.13 5.16 -34.81
C ILE A 9 46.70 6.52 -34.27
N THR A 10 45.45 6.85 -34.56
CA THR A 10 44.68 7.91 -33.93
C THR A 10 44.56 7.63 -32.43
N LEU A 11 45.08 8.53 -31.60
CA LEU A 11 44.81 8.54 -30.16
C LEU A 11 43.40 9.09 -29.94
N ALA A 12 42.39 8.22 -30.07
CA ALA A 12 41.00 8.53 -29.76
C ALA A 12 40.47 7.53 -28.74
N LEU A 13 40.59 7.84 -27.45
CA LEU A 13 39.64 7.40 -26.42
C LEU A 13 39.93 8.14 -25.09
N LEU A 14 39.35 9.32 -24.90
CA LEU A 14 39.16 9.90 -23.56
C LEU A 14 38.08 11.00 -23.61
N LEU A 15 36.86 10.58 -23.88
CA LEU A 15 35.64 11.36 -23.70
C LEU A 15 34.53 10.39 -23.29
N LEU A 16 34.20 10.37 -21.99
CA LEU A 16 32.86 10.14 -21.40
C LEU A 16 32.98 9.80 -19.91
N ILE A 17 33.29 10.81 -19.08
CA ILE A 17 32.85 10.86 -17.68
C ILE A 17 32.40 12.30 -17.41
N PRO A 18 31.09 12.59 -17.27
CA PRO A 18 30.66 13.91 -16.83
C PRO A 18 30.82 14.04 -15.32
N GLN A 19 31.58 15.06 -14.92
CA GLN A 19 31.77 15.53 -13.56
C GLN A 19 30.78 16.66 -13.27
N LYS A 20 29.88 16.49 -12.30
CA LYS A 20 29.48 17.57 -11.36
C LYS A 20 28.54 17.04 -10.27
N MET A 21 29.02 17.03 -9.04
CA MET A 21 28.21 17.09 -7.82
C MET A 21 28.34 18.54 -7.34
N ASP A 22 27.25 19.30 -7.30
CA ASP A 22 27.16 20.59 -6.57
C ASP A 22 25.72 21.17 -6.46
N ASP A 23 24.65 20.39 -6.68
CA ASP A 23 23.26 20.88 -6.52
C ASP A 23 22.51 20.12 -5.41
N LEU A 24 23.03 20.23 -4.18
CA LEU A 24 22.34 19.86 -2.94
C LEU A 24 22.04 21.09 -2.08
N LEU A 25 21.46 22.15 -2.66
CA LEU A 25 20.72 23.17 -1.92
C LEU A 25 19.58 23.72 -2.80
N PRO A 26 18.35 23.87 -2.27
CA PRO A 26 17.19 24.31 -3.05
C PRO A 26 17.29 25.81 -3.37
N PRO A 27 16.96 26.25 -4.60
CA PRO A 27 16.98 27.67 -4.93
C PRO A 27 15.77 28.40 -4.31
N GLU A 28 16.11 29.54 -3.74
CA GLU A 28 15.25 30.61 -3.27
C GLU A 28 14.37 31.19 -4.40
N HIS A 29 13.18 31.67 -4.02
CA HIS A 29 12.07 32.03 -4.88
C HIS A 29 12.43 32.99 -6.05
N VAL A 30 12.16 32.55 -7.29
CA VAL A 30 11.92 33.45 -8.42
C VAL A 30 10.59 33.11 -9.06
N ASN A 31 9.69 34.09 -8.97
CA ASN A 31 8.31 34.08 -9.45
C ASN A 31 8.23 33.91 -10.97
N LYS A 32 7.74 32.75 -11.43
CA LYS A 32 7.14 32.59 -12.75
C LYS A 32 5.80 31.88 -12.59
N GLN A 33 4.75 32.65 -12.79
CA GLN A 33 3.38 32.16 -12.82
C GLN A 33 3.18 31.38 -14.13
N GLU A 34 3.35 30.07 -14.06
CA GLU A 34 2.83 29.16 -15.09
C GLU A 34 1.47 28.63 -14.62
N ASP A 35 0.47 28.84 -15.45
CA ASP A 35 -0.93 28.52 -15.25
C ASP A 35 -1.14 27.01 -15.39
N TYR A 36 -1.36 26.33 -14.26
CA TYR A 36 -1.65 24.89 -14.17
C TYR A 36 -3.15 24.58 -14.27
N SER A 37 -3.92 25.34 -15.06
CA SER A 37 -5.37 25.15 -15.22
C SER A 37 -5.76 24.17 -16.34
N ASN A 38 -5.08 23.04 -16.54
CA ASN A 38 -5.71 21.94 -17.29
C ASN A 38 -5.00 20.59 -17.11
N LYS A 39 -5.39 19.85 -16.08
CA LYS A 39 -5.18 18.40 -16.06
C LYS A 39 -6.43 17.76 -15.47
N GLN A 40 -7.23 17.19 -16.35
CA GLN A 40 -8.46 16.49 -16.04
C GLN A 40 -8.15 15.29 -15.12
N GLU A 41 -8.49 15.42 -13.84
CA GLU A 41 -8.60 14.29 -12.93
C GLU A 41 -9.71 13.38 -13.45
N SER A 42 -9.43 12.07 -13.56
CA SER A 42 -10.47 11.09 -13.86
C SER A 42 -11.42 11.01 -12.66
N GLU A 43 -12.56 11.67 -12.77
CA GLU A 43 -13.66 11.61 -11.80
C GLU A 43 -14.15 10.16 -11.65
N TRP A 44 -14.25 9.69 -10.41
CA TRP A 44 -14.91 8.43 -10.12
C TRP A 44 -16.40 8.56 -10.44
N TYR A 45 -16.92 7.75 -11.37
CA TYR A 45 -18.34 7.73 -11.70
C TYR A 45 -19.13 7.12 -10.53
N VAL A 46 -19.75 7.97 -9.72
CA VAL A 46 -20.76 7.57 -8.73
C VAL A 46 -22.11 7.60 -9.45
N MET A 47 -22.73 6.44 -9.70
CA MET A 47 -24.16 6.44 -10.03
C MET A 47 -24.92 7.02 -8.83
N GLY A 48 -25.47 8.22 -9.00
CA GLY A 48 -26.29 8.86 -7.98
C GLY A 48 -27.53 8.02 -7.71
N ILE A 49 -27.59 7.36 -6.55
CA ILE A 49 -28.86 6.86 -6.03
C ILE A 49 -29.59 8.09 -5.50
N GLN A 50 -30.65 8.49 -6.21
CA GLN A 50 -31.50 9.59 -5.76
C GLN A 50 -32.49 9.03 -4.74
N ASP A 51 -32.19 9.22 -3.46
CA ASP A 51 -33.08 8.87 -2.36
C ASP A 51 -34.27 9.82 -2.35
N THR A 52 -35.45 9.31 -2.70
CA THR A 52 -36.72 10.06 -2.76
C THR A 52 -37.53 9.94 -1.47
N SER A 53 -36.94 9.44 -0.39
CA SER A 53 -37.65 9.24 0.88
C SER A 53 -37.93 10.59 1.58
N GLU A 54 -39.17 10.80 2.03
CA GLU A 54 -39.52 12.00 2.80
C GLU A 54 -38.82 11.97 4.17
N ILE A 55 -37.98 12.99 4.45
CA ILE A 55 -37.33 13.13 5.76
C ILE A 55 -38.35 13.70 6.76
N LEU A 56 -38.91 12.82 7.59
CA LEU A 56 -39.61 13.24 8.80
C LEU A 56 -38.60 13.91 9.73
N GLN A 57 -38.81 15.20 10.05
CA GLN A 57 -38.01 15.92 11.02
C GLN A 57 -38.27 15.37 12.43
N VAL A 58 -37.53 14.33 12.81
CA VAL A 58 -37.37 13.93 14.20
C VAL A 58 -36.55 15.04 14.86
N LYS A 59 -37.15 15.74 15.83
CA LYS A 59 -36.43 16.67 16.72
C LYS A 59 -35.30 15.88 17.40
N THR A 60 -34.09 16.01 16.89
CA THR A 60 -32.90 15.37 17.46
C THR A 60 -32.50 16.12 18.72
N SER A 61 -32.86 15.56 19.88
CA SER A 61 -31.99 15.68 21.05
C SER A 61 -30.68 14.98 20.69
N VAL A 62 -29.69 15.74 20.22
CA VAL A 62 -28.35 15.23 19.87
C VAL A 62 -27.67 14.76 21.16
N SER A 63 -27.93 13.51 21.54
CA SER A 63 -27.03 12.76 22.40
C SER A 63 -25.79 12.49 21.56
N SER A 64 -24.68 13.16 21.89
CA SER A 64 -23.36 12.98 21.28
C SER A 64 -22.74 11.63 21.68
N THR A 65 -23.49 10.54 21.55
CA THR A 65 -22.98 9.20 21.81
C THR A 65 -22.15 8.80 20.60
N ASN A 66 -20.84 8.66 20.77
CA ASN A 66 -19.97 8.06 19.76
C ASN A 66 -20.58 6.71 19.33
N TRP A 67 -20.94 6.59 18.05
CA TRP A 67 -21.59 5.38 17.51
C TRP A 67 -20.67 4.15 17.52
N TRP A 68 -19.38 4.36 17.79
CA TRP A 68 -18.34 3.35 17.86
C TRP A 68 -17.19 3.83 18.75
N GLU A 69 -16.63 2.93 19.56
CA GLU A 69 -15.37 3.12 20.31
C GLU A 69 -14.53 1.84 20.29
N TYR A 70 -13.21 1.99 20.41
CA TYR A 70 -12.31 0.83 20.47
C TYR A 70 -12.57 0.01 21.74
N PRO A 71 -12.68 -1.34 21.67
CA PRO A 71 -12.92 -2.16 22.85
C PRO A 71 -11.90 -1.90 23.95
N SER A 72 -12.38 -1.71 25.18
CA SER A 72 -11.52 -1.53 26.35
C SER A 72 -10.80 -2.82 26.75
N ASN A 73 -11.48 -3.96 26.57
CA ASN A 73 -10.93 -5.28 26.83
C ASN A 73 -10.37 -5.89 25.54
N ILE A 74 -9.09 -6.28 25.57
CA ILE A 74 -8.39 -6.90 24.46
C ILE A 74 -7.92 -8.29 24.88
N TYR A 75 -8.27 -9.30 24.08
CA TYR A 75 -7.98 -10.70 24.32
C TYR A 75 -6.96 -11.22 23.29
N THR A 76 -6.16 -12.21 23.68
CA THR A 76 -5.41 -13.01 22.70
C THR A 76 -6.38 -13.92 21.95
N THR A 77 -6.07 -14.28 20.70
CA THR A 77 -6.84 -15.26 19.95
C THR A 77 -6.96 -16.59 20.71
N GLU A 78 -8.14 -17.21 20.66
CA GLU A 78 -8.39 -18.50 21.30
C GLU A 78 -7.82 -19.67 20.49
N ARG A 79 -7.70 -19.50 19.17
CA ARG A 79 -7.15 -20.48 18.23
C ARG A 79 -5.73 -20.09 17.83
N ASP A 80 -4.99 -21.09 17.35
CA ASP A 80 -3.67 -20.89 16.77
C ASP A 80 -3.73 -19.95 15.57
N GLY A 81 -2.69 -19.15 15.35
CA GLY A 81 -2.68 -18.19 14.24
C GLY A 81 -2.68 -18.85 12.85
N ASP A 82 -2.19 -20.08 12.73
CA ASP A 82 -2.23 -20.83 11.47
C ASP A 82 -3.58 -21.53 11.22
N ASP A 83 -4.51 -21.49 12.19
CA ASP A 83 -5.88 -21.95 11.98
C ASP A 83 -6.62 -20.98 11.03
N LEU A 84 -7.18 -21.52 9.94
CA LEU A 84 -7.87 -20.72 8.91
C LEU A 84 -9.13 -20.02 9.44
N LEU A 85 -9.63 -20.43 10.62
CA LEU A 85 -10.80 -19.86 11.29
C LEU A 85 -10.42 -19.08 12.56
N VAL A 86 -9.14 -18.71 12.74
CA VAL A 86 -8.72 -17.84 13.84
C VAL A 86 -9.44 -16.49 13.78
N LEU A 87 -10.05 -16.07 14.90
CA LEU A 87 -10.72 -14.77 14.98
C LEU A 87 -9.71 -13.66 15.30
N VAL A 88 -9.48 -12.79 14.33
CA VAL A 88 -8.67 -11.57 14.48
C VAL A 88 -9.55 -10.36 14.19
N ASN A 89 -9.72 -9.47 15.16
CA ASN A 89 -10.50 -8.25 15.02
C ASN A 89 -10.07 -7.23 16.08
N LYS A 90 -10.79 -6.12 16.27
CA LYS A 90 -10.39 -5.08 17.23
C LYS A 90 -10.34 -5.54 18.71
N GLN A 91 -11.00 -6.64 19.06
CA GLN A 91 -11.03 -7.21 20.41
C GLN A 91 -10.08 -8.40 20.58
N PHE A 92 -9.82 -9.19 19.52
CA PHE A 92 -8.97 -10.37 19.55
C PHE A 92 -7.69 -10.16 18.73
N LYS A 93 -6.52 -10.32 19.36
CA LYS A 93 -5.21 -10.13 18.74
C LYS A 93 -4.35 -11.39 18.72
N LEU A 94 -3.57 -11.52 17.66
CA LEU A 94 -2.48 -12.49 17.58
C LEU A 94 -1.31 -12.07 18.49
N PRO A 95 -0.52 -13.03 19.01
CA PRO A 95 0.73 -12.74 19.70
C PRO A 95 1.70 -11.94 18.81
N SER A 96 2.49 -11.06 19.40
CA SER A 96 3.47 -10.26 18.63
C SER A 96 4.59 -11.10 17.98
N THR A 97 4.75 -12.34 18.42
CA THR A 97 5.70 -13.33 17.89
C THR A 97 5.13 -14.17 16.75
N TYR A 98 3.83 -14.06 16.46
CA TYR A 98 3.21 -14.85 15.41
C TYR A 98 3.72 -14.45 14.02
N ALA A 99 4.12 -15.46 13.26
CA ALA A 99 4.38 -15.39 11.84
C ALA A 99 4.05 -16.77 11.24
N PRO A 100 3.27 -16.85 10.14
CA PRO A 100 3.02 -18.12 9.49
C PRO A 100 4.33 -18.75 9.01
N SER A 101 4.48 -20.05 9.21
CA SER A 101 5.70 -20.78 8.83
C SER A 101 5.76 -21.11 7.32
N ASP A 102 4.62 -21.05 6.63
CA ASP A 102 4.44 -21.50 5.25
C ASP A 102 4.35 -20.35 4.22
N LEU A 103 4.94 -19.20 4.54
CA LEU A 103 4.94 -18.04 3.65
C LEU A 103 5.71 -18.31 2.34
N VAL A 104 5.07 -17.99 1.22
CA VAL A 104 5.64 -18.06 -0.13
C VAL A 104 5.37 -16.77 -0.89
N LYS A 105 6.17 -16.50 -1.94
CA LYS A 105 5.93 -15.34 -2.82
C LYS A 105 4.55 -15.43 -3.47
N ALA A 106 3.82 -14.32 -3.47
CA ALA A 106 2.51 -14.22 -4.12
C ALA A 106 2.63 -14.38 -5.64
N SER A 107 3.79 -14.08 -6.26
CA SER A 107 4.02 -14.31 -7.69
C SER A 107 3.83 -15.76 -8.14
N LYS A 108 3.88 -16.74 -7.21
CA LYS A 108 3.54 -18.13 -7.51
C LYS A 108 2.10 -18.30 -8.02
N SER A 109 1.18 -17.37 -7.72
CA SER A 109 -0.18 -17.39 -8.28
C SER A 109 -0.32 -16.71 -9.64
N GLY A 110 0.75 -16.07 -10.14
CA GLY A 110 0.71 -15.26 -11.35
C GLY A 110 0.08 -13.87 -11.16
N ILE A 111 -0.11 -13.40 -9.92
CA ILE A 111 -0.63 -12.05 -9.64
C ILE A 111 0.41 -10.97 -9.97
N ARG A 112 -0.03 -9.89 -10.62
CA ARG A 112 0.86 -8.75 -10.91
C ARG A 112 1.34 -8.11 -9.60
N ARG A 113 2.63 -7.72 -9.58
CA ARG A 113 3.40 -7.26 -8.40
C ARG A 113 3.65 -8.31 -7.31
N GLY A 114 3.32 -9.59 -7.56
CA GLY A 114 3.44 -10.65 -6.57
C GLY A 114 4.85 -10.93 -6.03
N GLU A 115 5.92 -10.49 -6.72
CA GLU A 115 7.30 -10.64 -6.26
C GLU A 115 7.61 -9.87 -4.96
N SER A 116 6.86 -8.80 -4.69
CA SER A 116 7.05 -7.94 -3.51
C SER A 116 6.22 -8.37 -2.30
N TYR A 117 5.42 -9.43 -2.41
CA TYR A 117 4.46 -9.82 -1.39
C TYR A 117 4.54 -11.31 -1.08
N GLN A 118 4.19 -11.65 0.16
CA GLN A 118 4.13 -13.03 0.64
C GLN A 118 2.72 -13.38 1.09
N LEU A 119 2.34 -14.63 0.88
CA LEU A 119 1.06 -15.23 1.25
C LEU A 119 1.34 -16.60 1.87
N ARG A 120 0.41 -17.11 2.68
CA ARG A 120 0.44 -18.53 3.08
C ARG A 120 0.27 -19.41 1.84
N SER A 121 0.98 -20.53 1.82
CA SER A 121 1.06 -21.41 0.65
C SER A 121 -0.29 -21.96 0.20
N ILE A 122 -1.21 -22.19 1.15
CA ILE A 122 -2.57 -22.67 0.89
C ILE A 122 -3.38 -21.75 -0.04
N LEU A 123 -3.09 -20.45 -0.07
CA LEU A 123 -3.83 -19.48 -0.89
C LEU A 123 -3.46 -19.53 -2.37
N ILE A 124 -2.32 -20.13 -2.73
CA ILE A 124 -1.77 -20.03 -4.07
C ILE A 124 -2.68 -20.68 -5.14
N PRO A 125 -3.22 -21.89 -4.95
CA PRO A 125 -4.10 -22.51 -5.94
C PRO A 125 -5.36 -21.68 -6.21
N ASP A 126 -6.06 -21.26 -5.16
CA ASP A 126 -7.32 -20.51 -5.26
C ASP A 126 -7.09 -19.12 -5.87
N LEU A 127 -6.01 -18.44 -5.46
CA LEU A 127 -5.64 -17.15 -6.03
C LEU A 127 -5.29 -17.29 -7.52
N THR A 128 -4.64 -18.38 -7.93
CA THR A 128 -4.33 -18.66 -9.34
C THR A 128 -5.60 -18.83 -10.16
N ALA A 129 -6.56 -19.60 -9.64
CA ALA A 129 -7.86 -19.79 -10.29
C ALA A 129 -8.58 -18.45 -10.49
N MET A 130 -8.69 -17.64 -9.43
CA MET A 130 -9.31 -16.31 -9.49
C MET A 130 -8.64 -15.39 -10.54
N ILE A 131 -7.31 -15.43 -10.63
CA ILE A 131 -6.56 -14.61 -11.60
C ILE A 131 -6.80 -15.08 -13.03
N ASN A 132 -6.88 -16.40 -13.26
CA ASN A 132 -7.15 -16.94 -14.59
C ASN A 132 -8.56 -16.57 -15.05
N ASP A 133 -9.55 -16.68 -14.16
CA ASP A 133 -10.93 -16.29 -14.45
C ASP A 133 -11.03 -14.79 -14.74
N ALA A 134 -10.36 -13.95 -13.93
CA ALA A 134 -10.29 -12.51 -14.17
C ALA A 134 -9.64 -12.19 -15.53
N LYS A 135 -8.53 -12.83 -15.87
CA LYS A 135 -7.86 -12.67 -17.18
C LYS A 135 -8.75 -13.08 -18.35
N SER A 136 -9.49 -14.19 -18.21
CA SER A 136 -10.46 -14.62 -19.22
C SER A 136 -11.57 -13.60 -19.45
N SER A 137 -11.86 -12.78 -18.44
CA SER A 137 -12.82 -11.66 -18.48
C SER A 137 -12.17 -10.32 -18.86
N GLY A 138 -10.90 -10.30 -19.26
CA GLY A 138 -10.18 -9.07 -19.61
C GLY A 138 -9.76 -8.19 -18.42
N ILE A 139 -9.77 -8.73 -17.20
CA ILE A 139 -9.41 -8.01 -15.97
C ILE A 139 -7.98 -8.39 -15.53
N ASP A 140 -7.12 -7.40 -15.33
CA ASP A 140 -5.76 -7.59 -14.82
C ASP A 140 -5.63 -7.20 -13.33
N LEU A 141 -5.62 -8.22 -12.47
CA LEU A 141 -5.52 -8.06 -11.02
C LEU A 141 -4.08 -7.84 -10.56
N SER A 142 -3.90 -6.90 -9.63
CA SER A 142 -2.62 -6.63 -8.98
C SER A 142 -2.76 -6.63 -7.48
N ILE A 143 -1.77 -7.20 -6.81
CA ILE A 143 -1.67 -7.17 -5.35
C ILE A 143 -1.11 -5.82 -4.88
N VAL A 144 -1.64 -5.31 -3.76
CA VAL A 144 -1.26 -4.03 -3.15
C VAL A 144 -0.84 -4.18 -1.68
N SER A 145 -1.27 -5.25 -1.02
CA SER A 145 -0.89 -5.62 0.34
C SER A 145 -1.15 -7.10 0.57
N ALA A 146 -0.44 -7.69 1.51
CA ALA A 146 -0.49 -9.12 1.82
C ALA A 146 -0.05 -9.35 3.27
N TYR A 147 0.64 -10.47 3.56
CA TYR A 147 1.26 -10.71 4.86
C TYR A 147 2.04 -9.48 5.34
N ARG A 148 1.80 -9.14 6.61
CA ARG A 148 2.45 -8.04 7.29
C ARG A 148 2.82 -8.51 8.69
N SER A 149 4.11 -8.49 9.01
CA SER A 149 4.55 -8.84 10.36
C SER A 149 3.96 -7.88 11.40
N TYR A 150 3.93 -8.31 12.67
CA TYR A 150 3.54 -7.45 13.78
C TYR A 150 4.27 -6.10 13.77
N GLN A 151 5.60 -6.13 13.59
CA GLN A 151 6.42 -4.91 13.58
C GLN A 151 6.12 -4.02 12.37
N THR A 152 5.87 -4.61 11.20
CA THR A 152 5.44 -3.85 10.03
C THR A 152 4.08 -3.18 10.30
N GLN A 153 3.14 -3.86 10.97
CA GLN A 153 1.85 -3.26 11.35
C GLN A 153 2.00 -2.11 12.36
N VAL A 154 2.92 -2.21 13.33
CA VAL A 154 3.26 -1.09 14.21
C VAL A 154 3.66 0.14 13.38
N ASN A 155 4.52 -0.04 12.39
CA ASN A 155 4.99 1.05 11.54
C ASN A 155 3.88 1.59 10.63
N THR A 156 3.05 0.70 10.05
CA THR A 156 1.90 1.09 9.22
C THR A 156 0.89 1.91 10.01
N TYR A 157 0.53 1.49 11.22
CA TYR A 157 -0.40 2.23 12.07
C TYR A 157 0.18 3.61 12.45
N LYS A 158 1.47 3.68 12.85
CA LYS A 158 2.16 4.95 13.12
C LYS A 158 2.22 5.87 11.92
N TYR A 159 2.46 5.32 10.72
CA TYR A 159 2.42 6.09 9.48
C TYR A 159 1.05 6.75 9.28
N TRP A 160 -0.04 6.00 9.47
CA TRP A 160 -1.38 6.54 9.33
C TRP A 160 -1.74 7.57 10.40
N LEU A 161 -1.29 7.41 11.64
CA LEU A 161 -1.39 8.47 12.66
C LEU A 161 -0.71 9.76 12.19
N GLY A 162 0.54 9.66 11.72
CA GLY A 162 1.28 10.83 11.22
C GLY A 162 0.57 11.51 10.03
N LYS A 163 -0.08 10.73 9.16
CA LYS A 163 -0.85 11.25 8.02
C LYS A 163 -2.19 11.88 8.38
N ASN A 164 -2.71 11.61 9.58
CA ASN A 164 -4.04 12.04 10.01
C ASN A 164 -3.98 12.86 11.31
N ASN A 165 -2.96 13.72 11.44
CA ASN A 165 -2.79 14.63 12.58
C ASN A 165 -2.84 13.93 13.96
N ASN A 166 -2.34 12.69 14.03
CA ASN A 166 -2.41 11.82 15.20
C ASN A 166 -3.84 11.54 15.71
N ASN A 167 -4.85 11.63 14.84
CA ASN A 167 -6.23 11.32 15.19
C ASN A 167 -6.43 9.79 15.31
N ILE A 168 -6.33 9.28 16.54
CA ILE A 168 -6.48 7.86 16.85
C ILE A 168 -7.87 7.35 16.45
N ALA A 169 -8.94 8.07 16.79
CA ALA A 169 -10.31 7.64 16.54
C ALA A 169 -10.57 7.43 15.03
N LEU A 170 -10.05 8.34 14.20
CA LEU A 170 -10.13 8.22 12.75
C LEU A 170 -9.30 7.05 12.22
N VAL A 171 -8.04 6.92 12.64
CA VAL A 171 -7.14 5.85 12.16
C VAL A 171 -7.66 4.46 12.56
N ASP A 172 -8.25 4.31 13.75
CA ASP A 172 -8.86 3.06 14.21
C ASP A 172 -10.07 2.60 13.36
N THR A 173 -10.57 3.44 12.43
CA THR A 173 -11.63 3.05 11.49
C THR A 173 -11.12 2.26 10.28
N PHE A 174 -9.86 2.47 9.88
CA PHE A 174 -9.31 1.89 8.64
C PHE A 174 -7.93 1.23 8.79
N SER A 175 -7.22 1.45 9.89
CA SER A 175 -5.94 0.80 10.18
C SER A 175 -6.02 0.06 11.50
N ALA A 176 -5.86 -1.25 11.45
CA ALA A 176 -5.82 -2.07 12.65
C ALA A 176 -4.60 -1.74 13.51
N ARG A 177 -4.70 -1.91 14.83
CA ARG A 177 -3.53 -1.91 15.70
C ARG A 177 -2.72 -3.19 15.51
N ALA A 178 -1.44 -3.20 15.88
CA ALA A 178 -0.58 -4.38 15.69
C ALA A 178 -1.14 -5.61 16.43
N GLY A 179 -1.14 -6.77 15.76
CA GLY A 179 -1.77 -8.00 16.23
C GLY A 179 -3.26 -8.14 15.89
N HIS A 180 -3.92 -7.08 15.43
CA HIS A 180 -5.34 -7.09 15.03
C HIS A 180 -5.54 -7.09 13.50
N SER A 181 -4.50 -7.44 12.74
CA SER A 181 -4.47 -7.56 11.27
C SER A 181 -3.58 -8.71 10.86
#